data_AF-A0AAE0RGL3-F1
#
_entry.id   AF-A0AAE0RGL3-F1
#
_cell.length_a   1.000
_cell.length_b   1.000
_cell.length_c   1.000
_cell.angle_alpha   90.00
_cell.angle_beta   90.00
_cell.angle_gamma   90.00
#
_symmetry.space_group_name_H-M   'P 1'
#
loop_
_entity.id
_entity.type
_entity.pdbx_description
1 polymer ?
#
loop_
_entity_poly.entity_id
_entity_poly.type
_entity_poly.pdbx_seq_one_letter_code
_entity_poly.pdbx_strand_id
1 'polypeptide(L)'
;NPSSLQFEVTNLPIYQSGKGYKAISKALGLPRTTVRAIIYKWRKHGTVENLPRSGWPTKITPREQRQLIQEVTKDPTTASKELQASLASVKKKNIIPTVKYGGGSVMVWGCFAASGPGRLAVITGTMNSAVYQKILKENVQPSVCDLKLKRTWVLQQDNDPKHTSKSTTEWLKS
;
A
#
# COMPACT_ATOMS: atom_id res chain seq x y z
N ASN A 1 27.95 7.68 11.63
CA ASN A 1 27.74 9.12 11.39
C ASN A 1 28.17 9.86 12.65
N PRO A 2 29.19 10.73 12.62
CA PRO A 2 29.76 11.35 13.82
C PRO A 2 28.77 12.21 14.63
N SER A 3 27.66 12.62 14.00
CA SER A 3 26.56 13.32 14.63
C SER A 3 25.72 12.46 15.59
N SER A 4 25.48 11.18 15.32
CA SER A 4 24.70 10.31 16.23
C SER A 4 25.41 10.05 17.57
N LEU A 5 26.74 9.90 17.52
CA LEU A 5 27.56 9.68 18.71
C LEU A 5 27.59 10.91 19.64
N GLN A 6 27.56 12.13 19.09
CA GLN A 6 27.40 13.35 19.91
C GLN A 6 26.03 13.43 20.61
N PHE A 7 24.97 12.91 19.99
CA PHE A 7 23.64 12.83 20.59
C PHE A 7 23.53 11.75 21.67
N GLU A 8 24.20 10.60 21.51
CA GLU A 8 24.12 9.51 22.49
C GLU A 8 24.85 9.85 23.80
N VAL A 9 26.03 10.47 23.71
CA VAL A 9 26.87 10.87 24.86
C VAL A 9 26.22 11.98 25.70
N THR A 10 25.35 12.81 25.12
CA THR A 10 24.70 13.94 25.81
C THR A 10 23.32 13.62 26.40
N ASN A 11 22.60 12.61 25.88
CA ASN A 11 21.21 12.36 26.28
C ASN A 11 21.06 11.57 27.61
N LEU A 12 21.92 10.57 27.88
CA LEU A 12 21.79 9.73 29.08
C LEU A 12 22.12 10.46 30.40
N PRO A 13 23.24 11.21 30.51
CA PRO A 13 23.63 11.83 31.79
C PRO A 13 22.67 12.94 32.24
N ILE A 14 22.11 13.70 31.28
CA ILE A 14 21.21 14.83 31.58
C ILE A 14 19.85 14.31 32.09
N TYR A 15 19.34 13.21 31.56
CA TYR A 15 18.11 12.59 32.07
C TYR A 15 18.32 11.93 33.44
N GLN A 16 19.45 11.22 33.63
CA GLN A 16 19.82 10.62 34.92
C GLN A 16 20.02 11.67 36.04
N SER A 17 20.31 12.92 35.69
CA SER A 17 20.38 14.05 36.63
C SER A 17 19.02 14.57 37.12
N GLY A 18 17.90 13.93 36.77
CA GLY A 18 16.56 14.29 37.26
C GLY A 18 15.95 15.55 36.63
N LYS A 19 16.55 16.08 35.56
CA LYS A 19 16.09 17.31 34.89
C LYS A 19 14.80 17.07 34.10
N GLY A 20 13.85 18.00 34.21
CA GLY A 20 12.59 17.95 33.44
C GLY A 20 12.77 18.21 31.94
N TYR A 21 11.80 17.77 31.12
CA TYR A 21 11.86 17.85 29.65
C TYR A 21 12.13 19.25 29.07
N LYS A 22 11.69 20.32 29.75
CA LYS A 22 11.93 21.72 29.34
C LYS A 22 13.41 22.10 29.45
N ALA A 23 14.08 21.66 30.52
CA ALA A 23 15.50 21.92 30.73
C ALA A 23 16.37 21.16 29.72
N ILE A 24 16.01 19.91 29.43
CA ILE A 24 16.68 19.07 28.42
C ILE A 24 16.51 19.68 27.02
N SER A 25 15.28 20.11 26.68
CA SER A 25 14.99 20.78 25.41
C SER A 25 15.84 22.04 25.19
N LYS A 26 15.99 22.88 26.21
CA LYS A 26 16.81 24.10 26.14
C LYS A 26 18.31 23.77 26.02
N ALA A 27 18.80 22.77 26.74
CA ALA A 27 20.21 22.36 26.70
C ALA A 27 20.63 21.77 25.35
N LEU A 28 19.71 21.06 24.67
CA LEU A 28 19.98 20.38 23.40
C LEU A 28 19.53 21.20 22.17
N GLY A 29 18.83 22.32 22.36
CA GLY A 29 18.22 23.09 21.27
C GLY A 29 17.13 22.31 20.49
N LEU A 30 16.60 21.22 21.07
CA LEU A 30 15.62 20.36 20.42
C LEU A 30 14.19 20.68 20.90
N PRO A 31 13.17 20.51 20.04
CA PRO A 31 11.78 20.60 20.48
C PRO A 31 11.46 19.64 21.63
N ARG A 32 10.64 20.08 22.59
CA ARG A 32 10.18 19.25 23.73
C ARG A 32 9.55 17.92 23.31
N THR A 33 8.91 17.88 22.14
CA THR A 33 8.29 16.67 21.56
C THR A 33 9.35 15.64 21.16
N THR A 34 10.43 16.08 20.54
CA THR A 34 11.59 15.23 20.19
C THR A 34 12.26 14.67 21.44
N VAL A 35 12.48 15.50 22.46
CA VAL A 35 13.00 15.05 23.77
C VAL A 35 12.09 13.96 24.37
N ARG A 36 10.78 14.17 24.34
CA ARG A 36 9.80 13.20 24.85
C ARG A 36 9.82 11.88 24.07
N ALA A 37 9.92 11.94 22.74
CA ALA A 37 9.97 10.77 21.87
C ALA A 37 11.26 9.96 22.09
N ILE A 38 12.40 10.63 22.25
CA ILE A 38 13.69 9.99 22.55
C ILE A 38 13.63 9.26 23.89
N ILE A 39 13.14 9.92 24.96
CA ILE A 39 13.03 9.30 26.30
C ILE A 39 12.04 8.14 26.29
N TYR A 40 10.93 8.26 25.58
CA TYR A 40 9.99 7.15 25.40
C TYR A 40 10.65 5.96 24.70
N LYS A 41 11.37 6.17 23.60
CA LYS A 41 12.10 5.13 22.87
C LYS A 41 13.14 4.45 23.78
N TRP A 42 13.91 5.23 24.53
CA TRP A 42 14.91 4.70 25.46
C TRP A 42 14.27 3.88 26.58
N ARG A 43 13.18 4.34 27.20
CA ARG A 43 12.44 3.55 28.22
C ARG A 43 11.90 2.23 27.67
N LYS A 44 11.53 2.19 26.39
CA LYS A 44 10.92 1.03 25.74
C LYS A 44 11.94 0.04 25.19
N HIS A 45 13.05 0.53 24.63
CA HIS A 45 14.00 -0.25 23.86
C HIS A 45 15.44 -0.21 24.41
N GLY A 46 15.68 0.54 25.49
CA GLY A 46 17.00 0.68 26.12
C GLY A 46 18.04 1.41 25.28
N THR A 47 17.66 2.00 24.13
CA THR A 47 18.61 2.55 23.16
C THR A 47 18.20 3.94 22.67
N VAL A 48 19.21 4.78 22.43
CA VAL A 48 19.06 6.10 21.81
C VAL A 48 19.37 6.03 20.31
N GLU A 49 20.02 4.96 19.86
CA GLU A 49 20.34 4.72 18.46
C GLU A 49 19.09 4.58 17.58
N ASN A 50 19.26 4.86 16.29
CA ASN A 50 18.19 4.67 15.33
C ASN A 50 17.92 3.17 15.14
N LEU A 51 16.73 2.73 15.52
CA LEU A 51 16.27 1.37 15.25
C LEU A 51 16.23 1.13 13.74
N PRO A 52 16.61 -0.07 13.28
CA PRO A 52 16.46 -0.42 11.88
C PRO A 52 15.00 -0.23 11.47
N ARG A 53 14.78 0.40 10.32
CA ARG A 53 13.44 0.58 9.79
C ARG A 53 12.81 -0.79 9.53
N SER A 54 11.53 -0.94 9.85
CA SER A 54 10.73 -2.06 9.35
C SER A 54 10.69 -1.95 7.82
N GLY A 55 11.47 -2.81 7.16
CA GLY A 55 11.49 -2.90 5.70
C GLY A 55 10.27 -3.65 5.16
N TRP A 56 10.20 -3.75 3.83
CA TRP A 56 9.22 -4.58 3.14
C TRP A 56 9.45 -6.07 3.51
N PRO A 57 8.40 -6.86 3.85
CA PRO A 57 8.55 -8.27 4.19
C PRO A 57 9.24 -9.08 3.08
N THR A 58 10.29 -9.82 3.39
CA THR A 58 11.03 -10.60 2.39
C THR A 58 10.15 -11.69 1.78
N LYS A 59 10.19 -11.84 0.46
CA LYS A 59 9.39 -12.84 -0.28
C LYS A 59 9.75 -14.30 0.04
N ILE A 60 10.92 -14.53 0.64
CA ILE A 60 11.45 -15.84 1.00
C ILE A 60 11.67 -15.86 2.51
N THR A 61 11.26 -16.94 3.16
CA THR A 61 11.45 -17.14 4.60
C THR A 61 12.89 -17.57 4.90
N PRO A 62 13.41 -17.32 6.12
CA PRO A 62 14.75 -17.76 6.50
C PRO A 62 14.97 -19.27 6.37
N ARG A 63 13.91 -20.08 6.49
CA ARG A 63 13.96 -21.54 6.32
C ARG A 63 14.14 -21.93 4.86
N GLU A 64 13.35 -21.32 3.96
CA GLU A 64 13.47 -21.54 2.51
C GLU A 64 14.84 -21.07 1.99
N GLN A 65 15.37 -19.97 2.52
CA GLN A 65 16.71 -19.51 2.17
C GLN A 65 17.80 -20.49 2.59
N ARG A 66 17.71 -21.08 3.79
CA ARG A 66 18.65 -22.12 4.25
C ARG A 66 18.57 -23.39 3.41
N GLN A 67 17.37 -23.81 3.03
CA GLN A 67 17.17 -24.97 2.15
C GLN A 67 17.80 -24.73 0.77
N LEU A 68 17.59 -23.56 0.17
CA LEU A 68 18.22 -23.20 -1.10
C LEU A 68 19.75 -23.21 -1.01
N ILE A 69 20.32 -22.60 0.04
CA ILE A 69 21.78 -22.61 0.25
C ILE A 69 22.30 -24.04 0.39
N GLN A 70 21.60 -24.91 1.11
CA GLN A 70 21.97 -26.30 1.28
C GLN A 70 21.87 -27.13 -0.01
N GLU A 71 20.91 -26.84 -0.88
CA GLU A 71 20.81 -27.48 -2.21
C GLU A 71 21.94 -27.02 -3.13
N VAL A 72 22.24 -25.72 -3.16
CA VAL A 72 23.31 -25.14 -3.99
C VAL A 72 24.71 -25.61 -3.56
N THR A 73 24.93 -25.82 -2.25
CA THR A 73 26.24 -26.28 -1.76
C THR A 73 26.47 -27.78 -1.92
N LYS A 74 25.43 -28.58 -2.13
CA LYS A 74 25.55 -30.03 -2.39
C LYS A 74 26.08 -30.31 -3.79
N ASP A 75 25.59 -29.58 -4.79
CA ASP A 75 26.05 -29.68 -6.17
C ASP A 75 26.18 -28.26 -6.78
N PRO A 76 27.39 -27.67 -6.79
CA PRO A 76 27.59 -26.27 -7.21
C PRO A 76 27.39 -26.05 -8.72
N THR A 77 27.19 -27.11 -9.51
CA THR A 77 26.93 -27.09 -10.95
C THR A 77 25.45 -27.19 -11.31
N THR A 78 24.56 -27.39 -10.34
CA THR A 78 23.11 -27.46 -10.58
C THR A 78 22.61 -26.17 -11.23
N ALA A 79 21.92 -26.30 -12.36
CA ALA A 79 21.46 -25.15 -13.12
C ALA A 79 20.33 -24.42 -12.37
N SER A 80 20.28 -23.10 -12.46
CA SER A 80 19.24 -22.25 -11.84
C SER A 80 17.80 -22.74 -12.11
N LYS A 81 17.57 -23.40 -13.26
CA LYS A 81 16.27 -23.99 -13.63
C LYS A 81 15.89 -25.20 -12.78
N GLU A 82 16.86 -26.02 -12.37
CA GLU A 82 16.64 -27.23 -11.58
C GLU A 82 16.33 -26.88 -10.12
N LEU A 83 17.04 -25.89 -9.56
CA LEU A 83 16.73 -25.30 -8.25
C LEU A 83 15.36 -24.58 -8.24
N GLN A 84 14.99 -23.94 -9.35
CA GLN A 84 13.65 -23.38 -9.49
C GLN A 84 12.58 -24.47 -9.53
N ALA A 85 12.86 -25.63 -10.15
CA ALA A 85 11.94 -26.76 -10.22
C ALA A 85 11.75 -27.46 -8.87
N SER A 86 12.83 -27.66 -8.08
CA SER A 86 12.76 -28.21 -6.72
C SER A 86 11.90 -27.33 -5.81
N LEU A 87 12.13 -26.01 -5.82
CA LEU A 87 11.32 -25.04 -5.08
C LEU A 87 9.89 -24.89 -5.64
N ALA A 88 9.68 -25.03 -6.94
CA ALA A 88 8.34 -24.98 -7.55
C ALA A 88 7.47 -26.18 -7.14
N SER A 89 8.07 -27.36 -6.92
CA SER A 89 7.38 -28.55 -6.41
C SER A 89 6.81 -28.32 -5.01
N VAL A 90 7.57 -27.65 -4.13
CA VAL A 90 7.14 -27.27 -2.78
C VAL A 90 6.05 -26.18 -2.81
N LYS A 91 6.13 -25.25 -3.77
CA LYS A 91 5.18 -24.14 -3.93
C LYS A 91 3.83 -24.53 -4.56
N LYS A 92 3.76 -25.60 -5.36
CA LYS A 92 2.57 -25.96 -6.17
C LYS A 92 1.31 -26.29 -5.34
N LYS A 93 1.46 -26.72 -4.09
CA LYS A 93 0.31 -27.09 -3.23
C LYS A 93 -0.48 -25.88 -2.69
N ASN A 94 0.07 -24.66 -2.79
CA ASN A 94 -0.50 -23.47 -2.15
C ASN A 94 -0.63 -22.25 -3.09
N ILE A 95 -0.45 -22.42 -4.41
CA ILE A 95 -0.49 -21.31 -5.37
C ILE A 95 -1.55 -21.61 -6.43
N ILE A 96 -2.63 -20.81 -6.44
CA ILE A 96 -3.56 -20.79 -7.57
C ILE A 96 -2.80 -20.17 -8.76
N PRO A 97 -2.63 -20.91 -9.88
CA PRO A 97 -1.95 -20.36 -11.05
C PRO A 97 -2.73 -19.17 -11.58
N THR A 98 -2.08 -18.00 -11.67
CA THR A 98 -2.67 -16.85 -12.34
C THR A 98 -2.72 -17.14 -13.83
N VAL A 99 -3.92 -17.27 -14.38
CA VAL A 99 -4.12 -17.41 -15.83
C VAL A 99 -3.55 -16.16 -16.49
N LYS A 100 -2.54 -16.33 -17.35
CA LYS A 100 -2.17 -15.28 -18.30
C LYS A 100 -3.25 -15.23 -19.39
N TYR A 101 -3.40 -14.06 -20.01
CA TYR A 101 -4.43 -13.66 -20.99
C TYR A 101 -5.09 -14.83 -21.76
N GLY A 102 -6.43 -14.85 -21.81
CA GLY A 102 -7.18 -15.88 -22.53
C GLY A 102 -8.28 -16.58 -21.73
N GLY A 103 -8.42 -16.30 -20.43
CA GLY A 103 -9.47 -16.86 -19.55
C GLY A 103 -10.83 -16.17 -19.64
N GLY A 104 -11.07 -15.33 -20.66
CA GLY A 104 -12.21 -14.42 -20.71
C GLY A 104 -12.09 -13.28 -19.70
N SER A 105 -12.76 -12.15 -19.97
CA SER A 105 -12.82 -11.01 -19.05
C SER A 105 -14.24 -10.46 -19.03
N VAL A 106 -14.77 -10.22 -17.83
CA VAL A 106 -16.01 -9.47 -17.65
C VAL A 106 -15.64 -8.02 -17.34
N MET A 107 -16.16 -7.09 -18.13
CA MET A 107 -16.03 -5.68 -17.85
C MET A 107 -17.23 -5.22 -17.02
N VAL A 108 -16.97 -4.49 -15.93
CA VAL A 108 -18.02 -3.95 -15.06
C VAL A 108 -17.82 -2.46 -14.87
N TRP A 109 -18.93 -1.75 -14.66
CA TRP A 109 -18.96 -0.37 -14.19
C TRP A 109 -19.69 -0.32 -12.86
N GLY A 110 -19.20 0.48 -11.93
CA GLY A 110 -19.90 0.76 -10.69
C GLY A 110 -19.46 2.09 -10.10
N CYS A 111 -20.34 2.71 -9.32
CA CYS A 111 -20.01 3.90 -8.54
C CYS A 111 -20.02 3.58 -7.04
N PHE A 112 -19.44 4.46 -6.24
CA PHE A 112 -19.44 4.35 -4.78
C PHE A 112 -19.40 5.73 -4.14
N ALA A 113 -19.83 5.81 -2.89
CA ALA A 113 -19.75 7.00 -2.04
C ALA A 113 -19.38 6.61 -0.61
N ALA A 114 -19.23 7.60 0.28
CA ALA A 114 -18.98 7.35 1.71
C ALA A 114 -20.09 6.51 2.37
N SER A 115 -21.32 6.54 1.84
CA SER A 115 -22.45 5.73 2.31
C SER A 115 -22.42 4.28 1.81
N GLY A 116 -21.54 3.94 0.85
CA GLY A 116 -21.38 2.58 0.37
C GLY A 116 -21.26 2.46 -1.16
N PRO A 117 -21.24 1.21 -1.68
CA PRO A 117 -21.25 0.93 -3.10
C PRO A 117 -22.61 1.24 -3.72
N GLY A 118 -22.61 1.90 -4.89
CA GLY A 118 -23.78 2.09 -5.72
C GLY A 118 -24.04 0.88 -6.62
N ARG A 119 -24.83 1.08 -7.68
CA ARG A 119 -25.18 0.00 -8.60
C ARG A 119 -23.97 -0.46 -9.42
N LEU A 120 -23.95 -1.75 -9.70
CA LEU A 120 -22.96 -2.41 -10.55
C LEU A 120 -23.62 -2.84 -11.86
N ALA A 121 -23.04 -2.43 -12.99
CA ALA A 121 -23.48 -2.77 -14.33
C ALA A 121 -22.44 -3.65 -15.02
N VAL A 122 -22.87 -4.79 -15.55
CA VAL A 122 -22.03 -5.66 -16.39
C VAL A 122 -22.07 -5.13 -17.82
N ILE A 123 -20.91 -4.95 -18.44
CA ILE A 123 -20.76 -4.46 -19.81
C ILE A 123 -20.45 -5.64 -20.70
N THR A 124 -21.30 -5.83 -21.71
CA THR A 124 -21.08 -6.81 -22.76
C THR A 124 -20.17 -6.22 -23.82
N GLY A 125 -18.96 -6.77 -23.97
CA GLY A 125 -17.97 -6.32 -24.96
C GLY A 125 -17.12 -5.13 -24.49
N THR A 126 -16.60 -4.37 -25.45
CA THR A 126 -15.70 -3.23 -25.18
C THR A 126 -16.50 -1.95 -24.92
N MET A 127 -16.24 -1.28 -23.80
CA MET A 127 -16.89 -0.01 -23.47
C MET A 127 -16.49 1.10 -24.47
N ASN A 128 -17.48 1.70 -25.13
CA ASN A 128 -17.32 2.91 -25.93
C ASN A 128 -18.10 4.09 -25.29
N SER A 129 -18.03 5.28 -25.89
CA SER A 129 -18.67 6.48 -25.33
C SER A 129 -20.20 6.37 -25.23
N ALA A 130 -20.86 5.77 -26.22
CA ALA A 130 -22.33 5.65 -26.22
C ALA A 130 -22.83 4.65 -25.16
N VAL A 131 -22.15 3.51 -25.02
CA VAL A 131 -22.42 2.53 -23.95
C VAL A 131 -22.17 3.17 -22.59
N TYR A 132 -21.11 3.96 -22.45
CA TYR A 132 -20.81 4.68 -21.23
C TYR A 132 -21.92 5.66 -20.83
N GLN A 133 -22.38 6.52 -21.75
CA GLN A 133 -23.48 7.45 -21.51
C GLN A 133 -24.76 6.74 -21.10
N LYS A 134 -25.09 5.62 -21.74
CA LYS A 134 -26.24 4.78 -21.38
C LYS A 134 -26.12 4.27 -19.94
N ILE A 135 -24.97 3.72 -19.57
CA ILE A 135 -24.73 3.21 -18.22
C ILE A 135 -24.84 4.33 -17.18
N LEU A 136 -24.29 5.51 -17.45
CA LEU A 136 -24.41 6.65 -16.55
C LEU A 136 -25.88 7.04 -16.36
N LYS A 137 -26.65 7.15 -17.44
CA LYS A 137 -28.07 7.49 -17.40
C LYS A 137 -28.88 6.49 -16.57
N GLU A 138 -28.61 5.20 -16.75
CA GLU A 138 -29.37 4.12 -16.12
C GLU A 138 -28.96 3.87 -14.66
N ASN A 139 -27.74 4.21 -14.25
CA ASN A 139 -27.20 3.79 -12.96
C ASN A 139 -26.83 4.92 -12.01
N VAL A 140 -26.49 6.14 -12.48
CA VAL A 140 -26.05 7.23 -11.59
C VAL A 140 -27.21 7.72 -10.72
N GLN A 141 -28.33 8.13 -11.33
CA GLN A 141 -29.45 8.68 -10.57
C GLN A 141 -30.03 7.67 -9.57
N PRO A 142 -30.27 6.40 -9.95
CA PRO A 142 -30.73 5.42 -8.97
C PRO A 142 -29.70 5.17 -7.86
N SER A 143 -28.40 5.13 -8.17
CA SER A 143 -27.37 4.97 -7.14
C SER A 143 -27.33 6.16 -6.16
N VAL A 144 -27.51 7.39 -6.64
CA VAL A 144 -27.60 8.59 -5.79
C VAL A 144 -28.78 8.48 -4.82
N CYS A 145 -29.93 8.01 -5.30
CA CYS A 145 -31.12 7.75 -4.47
C CYS A 145 -30.89 6.63 -3.46
N ASP A 146 -30.40 5.47 -3.92
CA ASP A 146 -30.15 4.28 -3.10
C ASP A 146 -29.13 4.60 -1.98
N LEU A 147 -28.10 5.38 -2.31
CA LEU A 147 -27.05 5.84 -1.38
C LEU A 147 -27.46 7.04 -0.52
N LYS A 148 -28.68 7.56 -0.70
CA LYS A 148 -29.25 8.72 0.03
C LYS A 148 -28.32 9.93 0.03
N LEU A 149 -27.67 10.19 -1.11
CA LEU A 149 -26.76 11.33 -1.24
C LEU A 149 -27.56 12.65 -1.19
N LYS A 150 -27.00 13.64 -0.51
CA LYS A 150 -27.60 14.98 -0.40
C LYS A 150 -27.65 15.66 -1.77
N ARG A 151 -28.40 16.76 -1.87
CA ARG A 151 -28.57 17.56 -3.10
C ARG A 151 -27.26 18.05 -3.75
N THR A 152 -26.13 18.01 -3.04
CA THR A 152 -24.83 18.52 -3.50
C THR A 152 -23.81 17.38 -3.68
N TRP A 153 -24.09 16.43 -4.56
CA TRP A 153 -23.14 15.39 -4.94
C TRP A 153 -22.35 15.79 -6.19
N VAL A 154 -21.13 15.26 -6.33
CA VAL A 154 -20.25 15.49 -7.47
C VAL A 154 -19.88 14.14 -8.06
N LEU A 155 -20.05 13.98 -9.38
CA LEU A 155 -19.57 12.80 -10.10
C LEU A 155 -18.08 12.97 -10.38
N GLN A 156 -17.26 12.07 -9.83
CA GLN A 156 -15.84 11.98 -10.14
C GLN A 156 -15.56 10.72 -10.97
N GLN A 157 -14.87 10.89 -12.08
CA GLN A 157 -14.48 9.84 -13.03
C GLN A 157 -13.03 10.06 -13.48
N ASP A 158 -12.37 9.01 -13.98
CA ASP A 158 -11.01 9.13 -14.53
C ASP A 158 -11.02 9.75 -15.94
N ASN A 159 -9.83 10.13 -16.44
CA ASN A 159 -9.67 10.79 -17.74
C ASN A 159 -9.59 9.82 -18.93
N ASP A 160 -10.21 8.65 -18.83
CA ASP A 160 -10.22 7.69 -19.94
C ASP A 160 -10.89 8.29 -21.20
N PRO A 161 -10.40 8.01 -22.42
CA PRO A 161 -10.94 8.58 -23.66
C PRO A 161 -12.46 8.47 -23.83
N LYS A 162 -13.10 7.42 -23.30
CA LYS A 162 -14.57 7.28 -23.38
C LYS A 162 -15.32 8.21 -22.42
N HIS A 163 -14.69 8.62 -21.33
CA HIS A 163 -15.24 9.57 -20.35
C HIS A 163 -15.00 11.03 -20.78
N THR A 164 -13.89 11.28 -21.47
CA THR A 164 -13.46 12.61 -21.91
C THR A 164 -13.77 12.91 -23.39
N SER A 165 -14.44 11.99 -24.09
CA SER A 165 -14.83 12.21 -25.49
C SER A 165 -15.74 13.43 -25.63
N LYS A 166 -15.69 14.10 -26.79
CA LYS A 166 -16.59 15.23 -27.10
C LYS A 166 -18.06 14.86 -26.89
N SER A 167 -18.45 13.69 -27.38
CA SER A 167 -19.81 13.15 -27.21
C SER A 167 -20.20 13.01 -25.73
N THR A 168 -19.35 12.40 -24.89
CA THR A 168 -19.67 12.22 -23.45
C THR A 168 -19.65 13.53 -22.69
N THR A 169 -18.71 14.42 -23.00
CA THR A 169 -18.60 15.73 -22.33
C THR A 169 -19.72 16.69 -22.70
N GLU A 170 -20.23 16.64 -23.93
CA GLU A 170 -21.43 17.37 -24.34
C GLU A 170 -22.68 16.79 -23.65
N TRP A 171 -22.81 15.46 -23.61
CA TRP A 171 -23.92 14.77 -22.94
C TRP A 171 -24.00 15.05 -21.42
N LEU A 172 -22.86 15.23 -20.75
CA LEU A 172 -22.84 15.59 -19.32
C LEU A 172 -23.23 17.05 -19.06
N LYS A 173 -23.19 17.91 -20.07
CA LYS A 173 -23.54 19.34 -19.97
C LYS A 173 -24.99 19.62 -20.38
N SER A 174 -25.61 18.72 -21.13
CA SER A 174 -27.03 18.80 -21.54
C SER A 174 -27.97 18.42 -20.40
#